data_AF-A0A3R7R9U9-F1
#
_entry.id   AF-A0A3R7R9U9-F1
#
_cell.length_a   1.000
_cell.length_b   1.000
_cell.length_c   1.000
_cell.angle_alpha   90.00
_cell.angle_beta   90.00
_cell.angle_gamma   90.00
#
_symmetry.space_group_name_H-M   'P 1'
#
loop_
_entity.id
_entity.type
_entity.pdbx_description
1 polymer ?
#
loop_
_entity_poly.entity_id
_entity_poly.type
_entity_poly.pdbx_seq_one_letter_code
_entity_poly.pdbx_strand_id
1 'polypeptide(L)'
;MNLLNVMDITSSASPSTASRGRRGRSRGFSLIELLLAIFILGVGVISISAVFPAGIVQQRRAQDDVLGPVIAEAALSTIRSKVGQSDFGTFEEFGIYTPATFAALDGDFPNTWLRGGDEFTQRGDWPWLRPSMAVVPAGVAADSRDYFGDIDIFSARVARDSVFAPEYPGSSNLDWQIGKTTELRFSNGFPVIGDEYASGDVGGFLFGVPFNRSKFDFFGNLEDPLVTVTQEERFWPAGSGYETGRNRPQYAWDCMFRRFQGRVQVAIFVYRVNVGGAAGGYAVAQDAGNNAYDRDGLRPAMPARADFFMSVAGSSYRPLTPYGADPTPNAPPNLDDFDRAEVIGTDPQFNEPNPTLDPYFEGWQAPGQWLLDPSNRIHRVTQGRRNKRQGPVRLARPIPSQAPSSAIWNPATAEGGPYFDPDAIQTETDEVRSLWFVPPVDRRGVSLTPVYVTVRDL
;
A
#
# COMPACT_ATOMS: atom_id res chain seq x y z
N MET A 1 -40.74 31.37 -24.72
CA MET A 1 -41.66 32.34 -24.09
C MET A 1 -40.93 32.99 -22.92
N ASN A 2 -41.07 34.31 -22.79
CA ASN A 2 -40.40 35.27 -21.87
C ASN A 2 -39.03 35.78 -22.38
N LEU A 3 -38.96 36.86 -23.19
CA LEU A 3 -39.20 38.30 -22.93
C LEU A 3 -38.19 38.87 -21.91
N LEU A 4 -37.12 39.50 -22.42
CA LEU A 4 -36.90 40.96 -22.48
C LEU A 4 -36.55 41.60 -21.11
N ASN A 5 -35.31 42.07 -20.99
CA ASN A 5 -35.05 43.35 -20.34
C ASN A 5 -33.76 43.99 -20.87
N VAL A 6 -33.97 44.86 -21.85
CA VAL A 6 -33.06 45.91 -22.29
C VAL A 6 -33.25 47.07 -21.31
N MET A 7 -32.17 47.56 -20.70
CA MET A 7 -32.17 48.84 -20.00
C MET A 7 -31.11 49.73 -20.65
N ASP A 8 -31.57 50.52 -21.61
CA ASP A 8 -30.93 51.75 -22.06
C ASP A 8 -31.09 52.81 -20.96
N ILE A 9 -29.98 53.44 -20.57
CA ILE A 9 -29.99 54.71 -19.83
C ILE A 9 -29.21 55.71 -20.67
N THR A 10 -29.97 56.50 -21.43
CA THR A 10 -29.52 57.74 -22.07
C THR A 10 -29.63 58.93 -21.12
N SER A 11 -28.76 59.91 -21.37
CA SER A 11 -28.91 61.35 -21.07
C SER A 11 -28.55 61.85 -19.66
N SER A 12 -27.40 62.54 -19.57
CA SER A 12 -27.41 64.00 -19.44
C SER A 12 -26.00 64.58 -19.70
N ALA A 13 -25.83 65.26 -20.83
CA ALA A 13 -24.68 66.11 -21.09
C ALA A 13 -24.95 67.51 -20.51
N SER A 14 -24.05 68.00 -19.66
CA SER A 14 -23.93 69.42 -19.31
C SER A 14 -22.54 69.92 -19.69
N PRO A 15 -22.42 71.12 -20.29
CA PRO A 15 -21.17 71.61 -20.83
C PRO A 15 -20.40 72.53 -19.88
N SER A 16 -19.10 72.64 -20.17
CA SER A 16 -18.21 73.76 -19.88
C SER A 16 -17.74 74.01 -18.44
N THR A 17 -16.51 73.55 -18.18
CA THR A 17 -15.48 74.43 -17.59
C THR A 17 -14.12 74.12 -18.21
N ALA A 18 -13.68 74.97 -19.14
CA ALA A 18 -12.40 74.85 -19.80
C ALA A 18 -11.26 75.17 -18.82
N SER A 19 -10.68 74.14 -18.20
CA SER A 19 -9.38 74.25 -17.54
C SER A 19 -8.29 74.25 -18.60
N ARG A 20 -7.60 75.38 -18.77
CA ARG A 20 -6.37 75.52 -19.57
C ARG A 20 -5.29 74.58 -19.02
N GLY A 21 -5.25 73.35 -19.54
CA GLY A 21 -4.17 72.40 -19.32
C GLY A 21 -2.90 72.92 -19.96
N ARG A 22 -1.92 73.28 -19.13
CA ARG A 22 -0.52 73.46 -19.54
C ARG A 22 -0.13 72.28 -20.44
N ARG A 23 0.26 72.55 -21.69
CA ARG A 23 0.95 71.59 -22.55
C ARG A 23 2.28 71.24 -21.89
N GLY A 24 2.24 70.28 -20.97
CA GLY A 24 3.42 69.61 -20.46
C GLY A 24 4.11 69.00 -21.66
N ARG A 25 5.32 69.47 -21.96
CA ARG A 25 6.20 68.85 -22.95
C ARG A 25 6.25 67.35 -22.62
N SER A 26 5.70 66.53 -23.49
CA SER A 26 5.82 65.08 -23.44
C SER A 26 7.31 64.73 -23.51
N ARG A 27 7.92 64.57 -22.33
CA ARG A 27 9.28 64.06 -22.21
C ARG A 27 9.21 62.60 -22.66
N GLY A 28 9.83 62.30 -23.80
CA GLY A 28 10.00 60.91 -24.23
C GLY A 28 10.76 60.14 -23.17
N PHE A 29 10.37 58.89 -22.93
CA PHE A 29 11.09 58.00 -22.02
C PHE A 29 12.54 57.86 -22.49
N SER A 30 13.47 58.01 -21.57
CA SER A 30 14.88 57.75 -21.85
C SER A 30 15.08 56.27 -22.13
N LEU A 31 16.00 55.92 -23.04
CA LEU A 31 16.38 54.53 -23.31
C LEU A 31 16.76 53.78 -22.02
N ILE A 32 17.37 54.47 -21.05
CA ILE A 32 17.74 53.89 -19.76
C ILE A 32 16.53 53.58 -18.86
N GLU A 33 15.48 54.40 -18.91
CA GLU A 33 14.24 54.14 -18.16
C GLU A 33 13.52 52.92 -18.73
N LEU A 34 13.50 52.78 -20.05
CA LEU A 34 12.92 51.61 -20.72
C LEU A 34 13.70 50.32 -20.40
N LEU A 35 15.03 50.38 -20.43
CA LEU A 35 15.88 49.25 -20.04
C LEU A 35 15.68 48.85 -18.57
N LEU A 36 15.61 49.83 -17.67
CA LEU A 36 15.37 49.59 -16.24
C LEU A 36 13.97 49.01 -16.00
N ALA A 37 12.95 49.50 -16.71
CA ALA A 37 11.60 48.96 -16.64
C ALA A 37 11.52 47.51 -17.12
N ILE A 38 12.16 47.17 -18.24
CA ILE A 38 12.23 45.80 -18.76
C ILE A 38 13.01 44.89 -17.81
N PHE A 39 14.08 45.38 -17.20
CA PHE A 39 14.86 44.61 -16.22
C PHE A 39 14.03 44.27 -14.98
N ILE A 40 13.34 45.25 -14.38
CA ILE A 40 12.47 45.02 -13.22
C ILE A 40 11.32 44.08 -13.59
N LEU A 41 10.69 44.28 -14.76
CA LEU A 41 9.64 43.39 -15.25
C LEU A 41 10.16 41.96 -15.44
N GLY A 42 11.34 41.80 -16.04
CA GLY A 42 11.96 40.50 -16.27
C GLY A 42 12.24 39.75 -14.96
N VAL A 43 12.83 40.43 -13.98
CA VAL A 43 13.07 39.86 -12.64
C VAL A 43 11.75 39.50 -11.96
N GLY A 44 10.72 40.36 -12.07
CA GLY A 44 9.39 40.09 -11.52
C GLY A 44 8.73 38.84 -12.12
N VAL A 45 8.75 38.69 -13.44
CA VAL A 45 8.15 37.52 -14.13
C VAL A 45 8.91 36.23 -13.79
N ILE A 46 10.24 36.26 -13.71
CA ILE A 46 11.05 35.10 -13.31
C ILE A 46 10.73 34.70 -11.85
N SER A 47 10.62 35.67 -10.96
CA SER A 47 10.29 35.43 -9.54
C SER A 47 8.92 34.76 -9.37
N ILE A 48 7.88 35.27 -10.05
CA ILE A 48 6.54 34.67 -9.99
C ILE A 48 6.54 33.27 -10.61
N SER A 49 7.28 33.09 -11.72
CA SER A 49 7.41 31.79 -12.39
C SER A 49 8.02 30.71 -11.48
N ALA A 50 8.93 31.08 -10.57
CA ALA A 50 9.54 30.17 -9.61
C ALA A 50 8.59 29.71 -8.49
N VAL A 51 7.54 30.49 -8.16
CA VAL A 51 6.59 30.16 -7.08
C VAL A 51 5.51 29.19 -7.56
N PHE A 52 5.11 29.23 -8.83
CA PHE A 52 4.03 28.39 -9.34
C PHE A 52 4.25 26.88 -9.15
N PRO A 53 5.44 26.30 -9.43
CA PRO A 53 5.66 24.88 -9.22
C PRO A 53 5.47 24.46 -7.75
N ALA A 54 5.97 25.27 -6.81
CA ALA A 54 5.80 25.01 -5.38
C ALA A 54 4.32 25.08 -4.97
N GLY A 55 3.59 26.08 -5.47
CA GLY A 55 2.15 26.22 -5.25
C GLY A 55 1.34 25.01 -5.75
N ILE A 56 1.65 24.48 -6.94
CA ILE A 56 0.98 23.30 -7.50
C ILE A 56 1.24 22.06 -6.64
N VAL A 57 2.48 21.84 -6.19
CA VAL A 57 2.81 20.70 -5.33
C VAL A 57 2.10 20.81 -3.98
N GLN A 58 2.06 22.01 -3.40
CA GLN A 58 1.36 22.24 -2.13
C GLN A 58 -0.15 22.06 -2.27
N GLN A 59 -0.77 22.57 -3.34
CA GLN A 59 -2.19 22.38 -3.60
C GLN A 59 -2.54 20.89 -3.77
N ARG A 60 -1.71 20.13 -4.52
CA ARG A 60 -1.92 18.69 -4.67
C ARG A 60 -1.80 17.94 -3.34
N ARG A 61 -0.80 18.27 -2.51
CA ARG A 61 -0.67 17.69 -1.17
C ARG A 61 -1.88 18.02 -0.29
N ALA A 62 -2.33 19.27 -0.29
CA ALA A 62 -3.52 19.65 0.46
C ALA A 62 -4.77 18.91 -0.03
N GLN A 63 -4.92 18.71 -1.34
CA GLN A 63 -6.00 17.91 -1.90
C GLN A 63 -5.88 16.43 -1.49
N ASP A 64 -4.69 15.85 -1.56
CA ASP A 64 -4.42 14.47 -1.15
C ASP A 64 -4.70 14.27 0.35
N ASP A 65 -4.29 15.21 1.21
CA ASP A 65 -4.52 15.18 2.66
C ASP A 65 -6.02 15.25 3.01
N VAL A 66 -6.82 15.94 2.18
CA VAL A 66 -8.28 16.04 2.35
C VAL A 66 -9.01 14.81 1.79
N LEU A 67 -8.64 14.36 0.58
CA LEU A 67 -9.33 13.26 -0.10
C LEU A 67 -8.93 11.88 0.43
N GLY A 68 -7.69 11.70 0.89
CA GLY A 68 -7.17 10.42 1.37
C GLY A 68 -8.08 9.76 2.43
N PRO A 69 -8.40 10.46 3.54
CA PRO A 69 -9.31 9.92 4.55
C PRO A 69 -10.73 9.65 4.02
N VAL A 70 -11.26 10.51 3.15
CA VAL A 70 -12.61 10.34 2.56
C VAL A 70 -12.67 9.06 1.72
N ILE A 71 -11.65 8.82 0.90
CA ILE A 71 -11.55 7.63 0.06
C ILE A 71 -11.41 6.37 0.93
N ALA A 72 -10.60 6.44 2.00
CA ALA A 72 -10.42 5.31 2.91
C ALA A 72 -11.72 4.93 3.63
N GLU A 73 -12.52 5.90 4.09
CA GLU A 73 -13.82 5.62 4.72
C GLU A 73 -14.84 5.07 3.70
N ALA A 74 -14.82 5.54 2.45
CA ALA A 74 -15.64 4.97 1.38
C ALA A 74 -15.23 3.52 1.04
N ALA A 75 -13.93 3.24 1.00
CA ALA A 75 -13.39 1.89 0.84
C ALA A 75 -13.83 0.97 1.98
N LEU A 76 -13.73 1.44 3.24
CA LEU A 76 -14.18 0.68 4.41
C LEU A 76 -15.69 0.37 4.34
N SER A 77 -16.49 1.35 3.96
CA SER A 77 -17.94 1.16 3.75
C SER A 77 -18.22 0.08 2.69
N THR A 78 -17.46 0.10 1.60
CA THR A 78 -17.56 -0.91 0.54
C THR A 78 -17.24 -2.31 1.09
N ILE A 79 -16.16 -2.46 1.86
CA ILE A 79 -15.78 -3.73 2.49
C ILE A 79 -16.85 -4.19 3.49
N ARG A 80 -17.29 -3.32 4.41
CA ARG A 80 -18.33 -3.63 5.41
C ARG A 80 -19.68 -3.99 4.83
N SER A 81 -19.98 -3.52 3.61
CA SER A 81 -21.20 -3.91 2.90
C SER A 81 -21.17 -5.35 2.39
N LYS A 82 -19.97 -5.95 2.27
CA LYS A 82 -19.76 -7.29 1.70
C LYS A 82 -19.33 -8.31 2.75
N VAL A 83 -18.60 -7.90 3.79
CA VAL A 83 -18.11 -8.78 4.86
C VAL A 83 -18.29 -8.17 6.24
N GLY A 84 -18.58 -9.02 7.22
CA GLY A 84 -18.56 -8.70 8.65
C GLY A 84 -17.52 -9.51 9.42
N GLN A 85 -17.28 -9.17 10.70
CA GLN A 85 -16.29 -9.88 11.53
C GLN A 85 -16.56 -11.39 11.65
N SER A 86 -17.83 -11.81 11.64
CA SER A 86 -18.23 -13.21 11.71
C SER A 86 -17.81 -14.04 10.50
N ASP A 87 -17.42 -13.39 9.41
CA ASP A 87 -17.09 -14.06 8.15
C ASP A 87 -15.64 -14.54 8.15
N PHE A 88 -14.84 -14.07 9.10
CA PHE A 88 -13.44 -14.40 9.23
C PHE A 88 -13.26 -15.53 10.26
N GLY A 89 -12.48 -16.52 9.86
CA GLY A 89 -12.12 -17.67 10.70
C GLY A 89 -10.80 -17.46 11.41
N THR A 90 -10.22 -18.57 11.84
CA THR A 90 -8.88 -18.63 12.43
C THR A 90 -8.04 -19.69 11.73
N PHE A 91 -6.72 -19.66 11.92
CA PHE A 91 -5.83 -20.68 11.37
C PHE A 91 -6.16 -22.10 11.87
N GLU A 92 -6.64 -22.22 13.11
CA GLU A 92 -6.97 -23.50 13.73
C GLU A 92 -8.17 -24.17 13.06
N GLU A 93 -9.10 -23.41 12.49
CA GLU A 93 -10.19 -23.99 11.68
C GLU A 93 -9.64 -24.75 10.45
N PHE A 94 -8.43 -24.38 9.99
CA PHE A 94 -7.70 -25.04 8.92
C PHE A 94 -6.61 -25.98 9.45
N GLY A 95 -6.63 -26.31 10.75
CA GLY A 95 -5.67 -27.20 11.43
C GLY A 95 -4.23 -26.69 11.44
N ILE A 96 -4.07 -25.37 11.30
CA ILE A 96 -2.81 -24.66 11.46
C ILE A 96 -2.81 -24.15 12.91
N TYR A 97 -2.16 -24.90 13.80
CA TYR A 97 -2.20 -24.62 15.25
C TYR A 97 -0.97 -23.91 15.78
N THR A 98 0.14 -24.00 15.06
CA THR A 98 1.36 -23.30 15.42
C THR A 98 1.92 -22.61 14.20
N PRO A 99 2.47 -21.41 14.33
CA PRO A 99 3.16 -20.79 13.21
C PRO A 99 4.37 -21.61 12.75
N ALA A 100 4.94 -22.43 13.64
CA ALA A 100 5.97 -23.41 13.30
C ALA A 100 5.50 -24.50 12.32
N THR A 101 4.18 -24.74 12.14
CA THR A 101 3.70 -25.61 11.05
C THR A 101 4.02 -25.00 9.68
N PHE A 102 4.16 -23.67 9.58
CA PHE A 102 4.70 -23.03 8.38
C PHE A 102 6.21 -23.30 8.21
N ALA A 103 6.95 -23.56 9.28
CA ALA A 103 8.39 -23.84 9.23
C ALA A 103 8.69 -25.29 8.77
N ALA A 104 7.83 -26.28 9.03
CA ALA A 104 8.05 -27.65 8.54
C ALA A 104 7.87 -27.80 7.01
N LEU A 105 7.29 -26.79 6.36
CA LEU A 105 7.04 -26.72 4.91
C LEU A 105 8.19 -26.02 4.14
N ASP A 106 9.33 -25.74 4.80
CA ASP A 106 10.56 -25.07 4.29
C ASP A 106 11.39 -25.88 3.26
N GLY A 107 10.76 -26.82 2.54
CA GLY A 107 11.38 -27.47 1.39
C GLY A 107 11.52 -26.47 0.23
N ASP A 108 12.61 -25.72 0.19
CA ASP A 108 13.00 -24.75 -0.86
C ASP A 108 12.13 -23.50 -1.01
N PHE A 109 11.21 -23.20 -0.08
CA PHE A 109 10.45 -21.96 -0.12
C PHE A 109 10.93 -20.89 0.85
N PRO A 110 11.02 -19.62 0.41
CA PRO A 110 11.17 -18.55 1.35
C PRO A 110 9.79 -18.32 1.97
N ASN A 111 9.46 -19.07 3.03
CA ASN A 111 8.47 -18.62 4.03
C ASN A 111 9.01 -17.42 4.84
N THR A 112 9.99 -16.69 4.27
CA THR A 112 10.56 -15.44 4.77
C THR A 112 9.54 -14.33 4.93
N TRP A 113 8.32 -14.51 4.41
CA TRP A 113 7.20 -13.57 4.55
C TRP A 113 6.52 -13.61 5.92
N LEU A 114 6.77 -14.59 6.78
CA LEU A 114 6.30 -14.53 8.18
C LEU A 114 7.46 -14.64 9.17
N ARG A 115 8.71 -14.55 8.69
CA ARG A 115 9.88 -14.79 9.54
C ARG A 115 10.01 -13.80 10.67
N GLY A 116 10.24 -14.35 11.86
CA GLY A 116 10.75 -13.65 13.03
C GLY A 116 9.71 -12.71 13.62
N GLY A 117 8.92 -13.18 14.57
CA GLY A 117 8.09 -12.30 15.40
C GLY A 117 6.65 -12.17 14.91
N ASP A 118 6.46 -11.89 13.61
CA ASP A 118 5.13 -11.71 12.99
C ASP A 118 4.30 -13.00 12.97
N GLU A 119 4.98 -14.15 12.94
CA GLU A 119 4.38 -15.47 12.99
C GLU A 119 3.74 -15.79 14.35
N PHE A 120 4.27 -15.24 15.45
CA PHE A 120 3.89 -15.63 16.80
C PHE A 120 2.66 -14.90 17.34
N THR A 121 1.57 -14.84 16.58
CA THR A 121 0.29 -14.33 17.10
C THR A 121 -0.32 -15.29 18.13
N GLN A 122 -1.22 -14.79 18.98
CA GLN A 122 -1.98 -15.67 19.85
C GLN A 122 -2.86 -16.62 19.04
N ARG A 123 -3.17 -17.78 19.65
CA ARG A 123 -4.15 -18.72 19.09
C ARG A 123 -5.46 -17.98 18.77
N GLY A 124 -5.97 -18.17 17.56
CA GLY A 124 -7.16 -17.48 17.06
C GLY A 124 -6.92 -16.12 16.41
N ASP A 125 -5.70 -15.57 16.49
CA ASP A 125 -5.28 -14.33 15.82
C ASP A 125 -4.33 -14.66 14.67
N TRP A 126 -4.21 -13.73 13.72
CA TRP A 126 -3.32 -13.87 12.57
C TRP A 126 -2.80 -12.49 12.14
N PRO A 127 -1.57 -12.41 11.59
CA PRO A 127 -0.91 -11.15 11.27
C PRO A 127 -1.58 -10.43 10.09
N TRP A 128 -1.00 -9.34 9.62
CA TRP A 128 -1.50 -8.70 8.40
C TRP A 128 -1.37 -9.63 7.21
N LEU A 129 -2.50 -9.91 6.55
CA LEU A 129 -2.61 -10.72 5.35
C LEU A 129 -3.25 -9.92 4.22
N ARG A 130 -2.70 -10.06 3.01
CA ARG A 130 -3.30 -9.51 1.80
C ARG A 130 -4.38 -10.46 1.25
N PRO A 131 -5.51 -9.93 0.79
CA PRO A 131 -6.37 -10.62 -0.15
C PRO A 131 -5.64 -11.08 -1.40
N SER A 132 -6.19 -12.07 -2.10
CA SER A 132 -5.76 -12.34 -3.46
C SER A 132 -6.26 -11.27 -4.43
N MET A 133 -5.52 -11.06 -5.52
CA MET A 133 -6.02 -10.33 -6.67
C MET A 133 -6.49 -11.35 -7.70
N ALA A 134 -7.74 -11.21 -8.14
CA ALA A 134 -8.30 -12.11 -9.13
C ALA A 134 -7.59 -11.91 -10.48
N VAL A 135 -7.31 -13.04 -11.10
CA VAL A 135 -6.80 -13.13 -12.47
C VAL A 135 -7.99 -13.27 -13.41
N VAL A 136 -7.76 -13.07 -14.69
CA VAL A 136 -8.77 -13.08 -15.76
C VAL A 136 -9.23 -14.54 -16.04
N PRO A 137 -10.51 -14.81 -16.40
CA PRO A 137 -10.98 -16.18 -16.67
C PRO A 137 -10.31 -16.80 -17.91
N ALA A 138 -10.25 -18.14 -18.02
CA ALA A 138 -9.79 -18.80 -19.26
C ALA A 138 -10.60 -18.33 -20.45
N GLY A 139 -9.89 -18.15 -21.55
CA GLY A 139 -10.48 -17.71 -22.81
C GLY A 139 -10.87 -16.22 -22.80
N VAL A 140 -10.76 -15.53 -21.67
CA VAL A 140 -10.81 -14.07 -21.62
C VAL A 140 -9.38 -13.55 -21.67
N ALA A 141 -9.12 -12.63 -22.60
CA ALA A 141 -7.77 -12.16 -22.84
C ALA A 141 -7.21 -11.47 -21.57
N ALA A 142 -5.96 -11.70 -21.21
CA ALA A 142 -5.34 -11.17 -19.98
C ALA A 142 -5.33 -9.63 -19.90
N ASP A 143 -5.64 -8.95 -21.01
CA ASP A 143 -5.85 -7.50 -21.14
C ASP A 143 -7.34 -7.08 -21.03
N SER A 144 -8.25 -8.02 -20.80
CA SER A 144 -9.66 -7.78 -20.57
C SER A 144 -9.83 -6.96 -19.30
N ARG A 145 -10.36 -5.75 -19.51
CA ARG A 145 -10.49 -4.71 -18.49
C ARG A 145 -11.48 -5.07 -17.39
N ASP A 146 -12.39 -6.01 -17.68
CA ASP A 146 -13.53 -6.33 -16.82
C ASP A 146 -13.12 -7.15 -15.58
N TYR A 147 -11.93 -7.76 -15.58
CA TYR A 147 -11.51 -8.69 -14.52
C TYR A 147 -10.11 -8.42 -13.94
N PHE A 148 -9.39 -7.41 -14.46
CA PHE A 148 -8.00 -7.19 -14.03
C PHE A 148 -7.96 -6.42 -12.71
N GLY A 149 -7.45 -7.04 -11.64
CA GLY A 149 -7.20 -6.35 -10.38
C GLY A 149 -8.41 -6.27 -9.44
N ASP A 150 -9.41 -7.13 -9.63
CA ASP A 150 -10.41 -7.40 -8.59
C ASP A 150 -9.71 -7.97 -7.35
N ILE A 151 -10.25 -7.68 -6.17
CA ILE A 151 -9.80 -8.24 -4.91
C ILE A 151 -10.74 -9.39 -4.54
N ASP A 152 -10.20 -10.59 -4.32
CA ASP A 152 -10.91 -11.70 -3.70
C ASP A 152 -10.37 -11.86 -2.26
N ILE A 153 -11.20 -11.45 -1.29
CA ILE A 153 -10.83 -11.31 0.13
C ILE A 153 -10.32 -12.63 0.70
N PHE A 154 -11.00 -13.74 0.38
CA PHE A 154 -10.72 -15.06 0.95
C PHE A 154 -9.97 -15.99 0.00
N SER A 155 -9.57 -15.48 -1.18
CA SER A 155 -8.85 -16.25 -2.19
C SER A 155 -9.60 -17.50 -2.66
N ALA A 156 -10.93 -17.46 -2.62
CA ALA A 156 -11.80 -18.58 -2.98
C ALA A 156 -11.67 -18.99 -4.46
N ARG A 157 -11.42 -18.02 -5.36
CA ARG A 157 -11.20 -18.30 -6.79
C ARG A 157 -9.95 -19.13 -7.02
N VAL A 158 -8.84 -18.74 -6.39
CA VAL A 158 -7.54 -19.43 -6.52
C VAL A 158 -7.64 -20.85 -6.01
N ALA A 159 -8.37 -21.04 -4.91
CA ALA A 159 -8.56 -22.33 -4.31
C ALA A 159 -9.32 -23.32 -5.21
N ARG A 160 -10.33 -22.85 -5.94
CA ARG A 160 -11.11 -23.65 -6.89
C ARG A 160 -10.36 -24.07 -8.14
N ASP A 161 -9.43 -23.24 -8.60
CA ASP A 161 -8.60 -23.50 -9.78
C ASP A 161 -7.49 -24.56 -9.50
N SER A 162 -7.26 -24.90 -8.23
CA SER A 162 -6.21 -25.86 -7.88
C SER A 162 -6.62 -27.31 -8.17
N VAL A 163 -5.66 -28.12 -8.62
CA VAL A 163 -5.81 -29.57 -8.94
C VAL A 163 -6.30 -30.42 -7.75
N PHE A 164 -6.39 -29.82 -6.55
CA PHE A 164 -6.85 -30.47 -5.32
C PHE A 164 -8.34 -30.29 -5.05
N ALA A 165 -9.03 -29.41 -5.78
CA ALA A 165 -10.48 -29.40 -5.76
C ALA A 165 -10.98 -30.69 -6.46
N PRO A 166 -11.76 -31.56 -5.79
CA PRO A 166 -12.39 -32.68 -6.46
C PRO A 166 -13.19 -32.13 -7.63
N GLU A 167 -13.08 -32.79 -8.79
CA GLU A 167 -13.77 -32.46 -10.05
C GLU A 167 -15.15 -31.85 -9.75
N TYR A 168 -15.22 -30.52 -9.76
CA TYR A 168 -16.50 -29.83 -9.78
C TYR A 168 -17.19 -30.35 -11.03
N PRO A 169 -18.45 -30.82 -10.96
CA PRO A 169 -19.08 -31.62 -12.01
C PRO A 169 -18.80 -31.01 -13.38
N GLY A 170 -17.96 -31.71 -14.15
CA GLY A 170 -17.24 -31.16 -15.29
C GLY A 170 -18.18 -30.45 -16.26
N SER A 171 -18.05 -29.13 -16.35
CA SER A 171 -18.49 -28.28 -17.48
C SER A 171 -18.43 -26.77 -17.21
N SER A 172 -18.18 -26.31 -15.99
CA SER A 172 -17.91 -24.87 -15.80
C SER A 172 -16.46 -24.57 -16.20
N ASN A 173 -16.29 -23.95 -17.38
CA ASN A 173 -15.07 -23.34 -17.93
C ASN A 173 -14.49 -22.24 -17.02
N LEU A 174 -14.19 -22.56 -15.76
CA LEU A 174 -13.51 -21.69 -14.81
C LEU A 174 -12.06 -22.18 -14.69
N ASP A 175 -11.37 -22.24 -15.81
CA ASP A 175 -9.93 -22.53 -15.88
C ASP A 175 -9.25 -21.15 -15.75
N TRP A 176 -8.75 -20.73 -14.58
CA TRP A 176 -8.26 -19.35 -14.39
C TRP A 176 -6.72 -19.36 -14.42
N GLN A 177 -6.10 -18.99 -15.55
CA GLN A 177 -4.64 -19.10 -15.70
C GLN A 177 -3.85 -18.21 -14.72
N ILE A 178 -3.31 -18.85 -13.68
CA ILE A 178 -2.08 -18.59 -12.90
C ILE A 178 -1.57 -17.12 -12.92
N GLY A 179 -1.92 -16.40 -11.85
CA GLY A 179 -1.35 -15.10 -11.45
C GLY A 179 -1.65 -14.84 -9.97
N LYS A 180 -1.12 -15.70 -9.10
CA LYS A 180 -1.59 -15.90 -7.72
C LYS A 180 -0.89 -14.93 -6.76
N THR A 181 -1.59 -13.96 -6.18
CA THR A 181 -0.98 -12.91 -5.33
C THR A 181 -1.53 -12.86 -3.91
N THR A 182 -1.50 -13.97 -3.20
CA THR A 182 -1.88 -14.05 -1.78
C THR A 182 -0.65 -14.41 -0.94
N GLU A 183 -0.66 -14.04 0.35
CA GLU A 183 0.50 -14.24 1.24
C GLU A 183 0.74 -15.69 1.64
N LEU A 184 -0.25 -16.58 1.47
CA LEU A 184 -0.22 -17.96 1.97
C LEU A 184 -0.11 -19.00 0.85
N ARG A 185 0.79 -18.78 -0.13
CA ARG A 185 1.04 -19.71 -1.25
C ARG A 185 2.44 -20.35 -1.15
N PHE A 186 2.58 -21.65 -1.48
CA PHE A 186 3.87 -22.37 -1.58
C PHE A 186 4.52 -22.32 -2.99
N SER A 187 5.80 -22.72 -3.12
CA SER A 187 6.62 -22.74 -4.37
C SER A 187 5.97 -23.37 -5.55
N ASN A 188 5.22 -24.42 -5.30
CA ASN A 188 4.64 -25.21 -6.35
C ASN A 188 3.16 -24.85 -6.56
N GLY A 189 2.73 -23.73 -5.98
CA GLY A 189 1.36 -23.24 -6.04
C GLY A 189 0.33 -24.09 -5.31
N PHE A 190 0.80 -24.92 -4.38
CA PHE A 190 -0.03 -25.63 -3.41
C PHE A 190 -0.53 -24.66 -2.33
N PRO A 191 -1.68 -24.95 -1.70
CA PRO A 191 -2.13 -24.24 -0.51
C PRO A 191 -1.48 -24.73 0.78
N VAL A 192 -1.71 -23.99 1.88
CA VAL A 192 -1.33 -24.44 3.22
C VAL A 192 -2.24 -25.56 3.64
N ILE A 193 -1.67 -26.67 4.08
CA ILE A 193 -2.39 -27.84 4.59
C ILE A 193 -2.00 -28.00 6.06
N GLY A 194 -2.98 -28.13 6.96
CA GLY A 194 -2.74 -28.36 8.38
C GLY A 194 -2.19 -29.76 8.69
N ASP A 195 -1.36 -29.87 9.72
CA ASP A 195 -0.61 -31.09 10.10
C ASP A 195 -1.50 -32.29 10.48
N GLU A 196 -2.72 -32.05 10.96
CA GLU A 196 -3.61 -33.10 11.48
C GLU A 196 -4.55 -33.70 10.43
N TYR A 197 -4.54 -33.22 9.18
CA TYR A 197 -5.51 -33.67 8.19
C TYR A 197 -5.04 -34.90 7.41
N ALA A 198 -5.63 -36.05 7.76
CA ALA A 198 -5.53 -37.27 6.99
C ALA A 198 -6.08 -37.08 5.57
N SER A 199 -5.46 -37.76 4.60
CA SER A 199 -5.79 -37.73 3.18
C SER A 199 -7.30 -37.92 2.93
N GLY A 200 -8.03 -36.84 2.64
CA GLY A 200 -9.46 -36.90 2.31
C GLY A 200 -10.29 -35.67 2.70
N ASP A 201 -9.87 -34.88 3.69
CA ASP A 201 -10.57 -33.62 4.02
C ASP A 201 -10.04 -32.49 3.13
N VAL A 202 -10.64 -32.38 1.95
CA VAL A 202 -10.36 -31.34 0.96
C VAL A 202 -10.54 -29.93 1.56
N GLY A 203 -11.30 -29.77 2.66
CA GLY A 203 -11.54 -28.48 3.31
C GLY A 203 -10.40 -27.94 4.19
N GLY A 204 -9.30 -28.67 4.35
CA GLY A 204 -8.17 -28.28 5.22
C GLY A 204 -7.17 -27.29 4.61
N PHE A 205 -7.48 -26.68 3.46
CA PHE A 205 -6.54 -25.79 2.79
C PHE A 205 -6.82 -24.31 3.00
N LEU A 206 -5.75 -23.51 3.03
CA LEU A 206 -5.82 -22.06 3.11
C LEU A 206 -4.92 -21.41 2.06
N PHE A 207 -5.47 -20.49 1.27
CA PHE A 207 -4.72 -19.70 0.29
C PHE A 207 -4.52 -18.26 0.71
N GLY A 208 -5.39 -17.66 1.53
CA GLY A 208 -5.33 -16.25 1.90
C GLY A 208 -5.97 -16.00 3.26
N VAL A 209 -6.73 -14.91 3.38
CA VAL A 209 -7.33 -14.56 4.67
C VAL A 209 -8.23 -15.71 5.17
N PRO A 210 -8.07 -16.18 6.42
CA PRO A 210 -8.94 -17.22 6.98
C PRO A 210 -10.41 -16.80 6.98
N PHE A 211 -11.27 -17.63 6.36
CA PHE A 211 -12.72 -17.47 6.40
C PHE A 211 -13.35 -18.42 7.44
N ASN A 212 -14.53 -18.07 7.92
CA ASN A 212 -15.25 -18.88 8.90
C ASN A 212 -15.82 -20.14 8.24
N ARG A 213 -15.26 -21.31 8.55
CA ARG A 213 -15.67 -22.60 7.96
C ARG A 213 -17.07 -23.06 8.41
N SER A 214 -17.57 -22.55 9.53
CA SER A 214 -18.94 -22.86 9.97
C SER A 214 -19.99 -22.09 9.18
N LYS A 215 -19.62 -20.92 8.63
CA LYS A 215 -20.49 -20.09 7.78
C LYS A 215 -20.37 -20.49 6.31
N PHE A 216 -19.13 -20.61 5.84
CA PHE A 216 -18.83 -20.92 4.45
C PHE A 216 -18.40 -22.37 4.34
N ASP A 217 -19.10 -23.13 3.49
CA ASP A 217 -18.67 -24.47 3.12
C ASP A 217 -17.96 -24.39 1.78
N PHE A 218 -16.64 -24.52 1.81
CA PHE A 218 -15.84 -24.45 0.59
C PHE A 218 -16.25 -25.56 -0.42
N PHE A 219 -16.79 -26.68 0.06
CA PHE A 219 -17.01 -27.91 -0.72
C PHE A 219 -18.41 -28.55 -0.65
N GLY A 220 -19.40 -27.90 -0.04
CA GLY A 220 -20.75 -28.45 0.13
C GLY A 220 -21.90 -27.47 -0.06
N ASN A 221 -23.04 -27.73 0.59
CA ASN A 221 -24.35 -27.12 0.31
C ASN A 221 -24.55 -25.70 0.88
N LEU A 222 -23.53 -25.06 1.46
CA LEU A 222 -23.62 -23.71 2.04
C LEU A 222 -23.13 -22.63 1.05
N GLU A 223 -23.09 -21.38 1.53
CA GLU A 223 -22.69 -20.21 0.77
C GLU A 223 -21.17 -20.22 0.50
N ASP A 224 -20.81 -19.80 -0.70
CA ASP A 224 -19.44 -19.67 -1.19
C ASP A 224 -18.69 -18.55 -0.45
N PRO A 225 -17.44 -18.75 0.04
CA PRO A 225 -16.65 -17.66 0.59
C PRO A 225 -16.17 -16.66 -0.47
N LEU A 226 -16.64 -16.74 -1.72
CA LEU A 226 -16.27 -15.77 -2.75
C LEU A 226 -16.81 -14.37 -2.46
N VAL A 227 -15.95 -13.53 -1.87
CA VAL A 227 -16.25 -12.11 -1.67
C VAL A 227 -15.30 -11.25 -2.48
N THR A 228 -15.83 -10.68 -3.57
CA THR A 228 -15.07 -9.87 -4.52
C THR A 228 -15.33 -8.37 -4.36
N VAL A 229 -14.26 -7.57 -4.39
CA VAL A 229 -14.31 -6.13 -4.63
C VAL A 229 -13.77 -5.87 -6.03
N THR A 230 -14.58 -5.27 -6.91
CA THR A 230 -14.19 -5.04 -8.30
C THR A 230 -13.16 -3.94 -8.39
N GLN A 231 -12.40 -3.92 -9.49
CA GLN A 231 -11.51 -2.81 -9.79
C GLN A 231 -12.22 -1.44 -9.78
N GLU A 232 -13.44 -1.35 -10.31
CA GLU A 232 -14.19 -0.09 -10.35
C GLU A 232 -14.61 0.38 -8.95
N GLU A 233 -14.97 -0.56 -8.07
CA GLU A 233 -15.27 -0.27 -6.66
C GLU A 233 -14.04 0.25 -5.90
N ARG A 234 -12.84 -0.04 -6.41
CA ARG A 234 -11.58 0.44 -5.83
C ARG A 234 -11.18 1.84 -6.28
N PHE A 235 -11.84 2.37 -7.30
CA PHE A 235 -11.44 3.62 -7.93
C PHE A 235 -12.18 4.83 -7.37
N TRP A 236 -11.46 5.95 -7.36
CA TRP A 236 -12.02 7.24 -6.98
C TRP A 236 -11.71 8.33 -8.02
N PRO A 237 -12.70 9.17 -8.39
CA PRO A 237 -14.10 9.15 -7.94
C PRO A 237 -14.86 7.87 -8.30
N ALA A 238 -15.89 7.50 -7.54
CA ALA A 238 -16.68 6.29 -7.81
C ALA A 238 -17.28 6.32 -9.24
N GLY A 239 -17.30 5.16 -9.91
CA GLY A 239 -17.73 5.05 -11.30
C GLY A 239 -16.69 5.51 -12.34
N SER A 240 -15.51 5.93 -11.90
CA SER A 240 -14.37 6.13 -12.79
C SER A 240 -13.79 4.81 -13.26
N GLY A 241 -13.14 4.83 -14.41
CA GLY A 241 -12.58 3.65 -15.05
C GLY A 241 -11.78 4.03 -16.30
N TYR A 242 -11.29 3.02 -17.01
CA TYR A 242 -10.47 3.23 -18.20
C TYR A 242 -11.19 2.91 -19.52
N GLU A 243 -12.50 2.69 -19.44
CA GLU A 243 -13.38 2.57 -20.60
C GLU A 243 -13.51 3.90 -21.36
N THR A 244 -13.73 3.80 -22.68
CA THR A 244 -13.96 4.95 -23.54
C THR A 244 -15.20 5.72 -23.07
N GLY A 245 -15.06 7.02 -22.82
CA GLY A 245 -16.16 7.89 -22.38
C GLY A 245 -16.35 7.98 -20.86
N ARG A 246 -15.63 7.18 -20.06
CA ARG A 246 -15.59 7.35 -18.60
C ARG A 246 -14.47 8.28 -18.16
N ASN A 247 -14.66 8.93 -17.02
CA ASN A 247 -13.59 9.69 -16.37
C ASN A 247 -12.53 8.71 -15.86
N ARG A 248 -11.26 9.05 -16.10
CA ARG A 248 -10.13 8.26 -15.58
C ARG A 248 -10.09 8.36 -14.05
N PRO A 249 -9.81 7.25 -13.35
CA PRO A 249 -9.64 7.31 -11.90
C PRO A 249 -8.41 8.13 -11.56
N GLN A 250 -8.53 8.90 -10.48
CA GLN A 250 -7.44 9.70 -9.93
C GLN A 250 -6.75 8.95 -8.79
N TYR A 251 -7.52 8.22 -8.00
CA TYR A 251 -7.02 7.43 -6.88
C TYR A 251 -7.53 6.00 -7.00
N ALA A 252 -6.78 5.10 -6.39
CA ALA A 252 -7.18 3.73 -6.15
C ALA A 252 -6.86 3.40 -4.68
N TRP A 253 -7.46 2.33 -4.19
CA TRP A 253 -7.14 1.79 -2.89
C TRP A 253 -6.90 0.27 -2.93
N ASP A 254 -6.10 -0.20 -1.98
CA ASP A 254 -5.88 -1.61 -1.65
C ASP A 254 -6.13 -1.82 -0.15
N CYS A 255 -6.28 -3.07 0.25
CA CYS A 255 -6.51 -3.40 1.65
C CYS A 255 -5.72 -4.63 2.11
N MET A 256 -5.58 -4.73 3.43
CA MET A 256 -5.07 -5.88 4.14
C MET A 256 -5.95 -6.15 5.34
N PHE A 257 -5.95 -7.38 5.83
CA PHE A 257 -6.72 -7.78 6.98
C PHE A 257 -5.79 -8.31 8.07
N ARG A 258 -6.19 -8.19 9.32
CA ARG A 258 -5.53 -8.81 10.47
C ARG A 258 -6.60 -9.29 11.44
N ARG A 259 -6.32 -10.32 12.24
CA ARG A 259 -7.10 -10.60 13.45
C ARG A 259 -6.23 -10.38 14.68
N PHE A 260 -6.69 -9.52 15.57
CA PHE A 260 -5.98 -9.14 16.78
C PHE A 260 -6.92 -9.06 17.96
N GLN A 261 -6.64 -9.84 19.00
CA GLN A 261 -7.47 -10.01 20.19
C GLN A 261 -8.93 -10.35 19.83
N GLY A 262 -9.11 -11.24 18.87
CA GLY A 262 -10.42 -11.70 18.41
C GLY A 262 -11.19 -10.70 17.54
N ARG A 263 -10.64 -9.53 17.22
CA ARG A 263 -11.25 -8.55 16.31
C ARG A 263 -10.56 -8.58 14.96
N VAL A 264 -11.36 -8.50 13.89
CA VAL A 264 -10.83 -8.33 12.54
C VAL A 264 -10.62 -6.85 12.28
N GLN A 265 -9.44 -6.53 11.77
CA GLN A 265 -9.01 -5.19 11.43
C GLN A 265 -8.68 -5.14 9.95
N VAL A 266 -8.95 -3.99 9.34
CA VAL A 266 -8.68 -3.70 7.94
C VAL A 266 -7.74 -2.51 7.87
N ALA A 267 -6.62 -2.70 7.17
CA ALA A 267 -5.77 -1.61 6.74
C ALA A 267 -6.17 -1.21 5.32
N ILE A 268 -6.33 0.09 5.08
CA ILE A 268 -6.68 0.63 3.77
C ILE A 268 -5.56 1.55 3.32
N PHE A 269 -5.04 1.28 2.12
CA PHE A 269 -3.95 2.01 1.48
C PHE A 269 -4.52 2.79 0.31
N VAL A 270 -4.56 4.11 0.43
CA VAL A 270 -5.02 5.01 -0.62
C VAL A 270 -3.82 5.60 -1.34
N TYR A 271 -3.85 5.55 -2.67
CA TYR A 271 -2.80 6.10 -3.50
C TYR A 271 -3.35 6.75 -4.76
N ARG A 272 -2.67 7.80 -5.20
CA ARG A 272 -2.95 8.44 -6.48
C ARG A 272 -2.26 7.66 -7.58
N VAL A 273 -2.99 7.44 -8.67
CA VAL A 273 -2.51 6.69 -9.82
C VAL A 273 -2.14 7.66 -10.95
N ASN A 274 -0.93 7.54 -11.49
CA ASN A 274 -0.48 8.33 -12.64
C ASN A 274 -0.14 7.44 -13.83
N VAL A 275 -1.17 7.09 -14.60
CA VAL A 275 -1.08 6.21 -15.79
C VAL A 275 -0.48 6.91 -17.01
N GLY A 276 -0.35 8.23 -16.98
CA GLY A 276 0.06 9.00 -18.15
C GLY A 276 -0.81 8.72 -19.39
N GLY A 277 -0.16 8.61 -20.55
CA GLY A 277 -0.79 8.29 -21.84
C GLY A 277 -0.87 6.79 -22.14
N ALA A 278 -0.53 5.90 -21.20
CA ALA A 278 -0.48 4.46 -21.47
C ALA A 278 -1.87 3.92 -21.86
N ALA A 279 -1.93 3.20 -22.98
CA ALA A 279 -3.12 2.53 -23.43
C ALA A 279 -3.41 1.33 -22.51
N GLY A 280 -4.63 1.24 -21.98
CA GLY A 280 -5.06 0.10 -21.15
C GLY A 280 -5.40 0.44 -19.69
N GLY A 281 -5.11 1.65 -19.23
CA GLY A 281 -5.47 2.06 -17.88
C GLY A 281 -4.56 1.54 -16.78
N TYR A 282 -4.99 1.72 -15.53
CA TYR A 282 -4.33 1.16 -14.35
C TYR A 282 -5.08 -0.07 -13.91
N ALA A 283 -4.30 -1.11 -13.65
CA ALA A 283 -4.78 -2.31 -13.04
C ALA A 283 -3.60 -2.96 -12.33
N VAL A 284 -3.79 -3.37 -11.07
CA VAL A 284 -2.68 -3.84 -10.23
C VAL A 284 -2.03 -5.04 -10.89
N ALA A 285 -0.72 -4.93 -11.16
CA ALA A 285 0.03 -5.93 -11.91
C ALA A 285 -0.13 -7.33 -11.30
N GLN A 286 -0.48 -8.31 -12.15
CA GLN A 286 -0.43 -9.72 -11.78
C GLN A 286 1.03 -10.18 -11.65
N ASP A 287 1.25 -11.18 -10.79
CA ASP A 287 2.49 -11.93 -10.71
C ASP A 287 2.62 -12.80 -11.98
N ALA A 288 3.64 -12.56 -12.80
CA ALA A 288 3.75 -13.10 -14.15
C ALA A 288 4.87 -14.15 -14.32
N GLY A 289 5.30 -14.80 -13.23
CA GLY A 289 6.37 -15.81 -13.25
C GLY A 289 5.85 -17.26 -13.23
N ASN A 290 6.31 -18.09 -14.19
CA ASN A 290 5.94 -19.51 -14.33
C ASN A 290 6.97 -20.52 -13.78
N ASN A 291 8.12 -20.09 -13.24
CA ASN A 291 9.18 -20.99 -12.77
C ASN A 291 9.51 -20.75 -11.28
N ALA A 292 9.33 -21.79 -10.47
CA ALA A 292 9.53 -21.78 -9.01
C ALA A 292 11.00 -21.63 -8.56
N TYR A 293 11.97 -21.68 -9.47
CA TYR A 293 13.41 -21.64 -9.16
C TYR A 293 14.17 -20.46 -9.79
N ASP A 294 13.52 -19.57 -10.54
CA ASP A 294 14.17 -18.33 -10.95
C ASP A 294 14.12 -17.36 -9.77
N ARG A 295 15.30 -16.95 -9.29
CA ARG A 295 15.48 -15.95 -8.23
C ARG A 295 14.90 -14.56 -8.56
N ASP A 296 14.24 -14.42 -9.70
CA ASP A 296 13.43 -13.28 -10.11
C ASP A 296 12.08 -13.28 -9.39
N GLY A 297 12.09 -13.31 -8.05
CA GLY A 297 10.96 -13.16 -7.10
C GLY A 297 10.26 -11.79 -7.20
N LEU A 298 9.92 -11.42 -8.42
CA LEU A 298 9.34 -10.19 -8.94
C LEU A 298 7.85 -10.51 -9.17
N ARG A 299 6.93 -10.40 -8.21
CA ARG A 299 6.24 -9.13 -7.90
C ARG A 299 5.16 -9.38 -6.82
N PRO A 300 5.32 -8.96 -5.55
CA PRO A 300 4.20 -9.02 -4.60
C PRO A 300 2.98 -8.21 -5.10
N ALA A 301 1.77 -8.61 -4.72
CA ALA A 301 0.60 -7.73 -4.83
C ALA A 301 0.80 -6.43 -4.05
N MET A 302 -0.05 -5.44 -4.30
CA MET A 302 -0.15 -4.25 -3.46
C MET A 302 -1.01 -4.56 -2.22
N PRO A 303 -0.68 -4.02 -1.03
CA PRO A 303 0.53 -3.28 -0.68
C PRO A 303 1.80 -4.15 -0.76
N ALA A 304 2.93 -3.53 -1.09
CA ALA A 304 4.22 -4.20 -1.05
C ALA A 304 4.69 -4.38 0.40
N ARG A 305 5.50 -5.40 0.65
CA ARG A 305 6.12 -5.68 1.95
C ARG A 305 7.63 -5.47 1.85
N ALA A 306 8.21 -4.87 2.89
CA ALA A 306 9.65 -4.79 3.09
C ALA A 306 10.02 -5.52 4.38
N ASP A 307 10.95 -6.47 4.30
CA ASP A 307 11.44 -7.23 5.45
C ASP A 307 12.85 -6.78 5.82
N PHE A 308 13.05 -6.43 7.08
CA PHE A 308 14.30 -5.86 7.57
C PHE A 308 15.36 -6.89 7.94
N PHE A 309 15.03 -8.18 8.02
CA PHE A 309 16.02 -9.25 8.18
C PHE A 309 16.55 -9.83 6.86
N MET A 310 16.08 -9.34 5.72
CA MET A 310 16.56 -9.80 4.43
C MET A 310 17.85 -9.10 4.01
N SER A 311 18.89 -9.89 3.70
CA SER A 311 20.04 -9.40 2.94
C SER A 311 19.62 -9.28 1.47
N VAL A 312 19.19 -8.09 1.06
CA VAL A 312 18.90 -7.80 -0.36
C VAL A 312 20.13 -7.17 -0.97
N ALA A 313 20.73 -7.82 -1.97
CA ALA A 313 21.84 -7.28 -2.75
C ALA A 313 23.02 -6.75 -1.91
N GLY A 314 23.37 -7.45 -0.82
CA GLY A 314 24.51 -7.09 0.04
C GLY A 314 24.21 -6.02 1.11
N SER A 315 22.99 -5.47 1.14
CA SER A 315 22.53 -4.64 2.26
C SER A 315 21.68 -5.48 3.21
N SER A 316 22.14 -5.67 4.45
CA SER A 316 21.30 -6.15 5.54
C SER A 316 20.68 -4.93 6.22
N TYR A 317 19.37 -4.76 6.11
CA TYR A 317 18.69 -3.83 6.98
C TYR A 317 18.67 -4.41 8.40
N ARG A 318 18.35 -3.58 9.40
CA ARG A 318 18.09 -4.02 10.76
C ARG A 318 16.63 -3.71 11.10
N PRO A 319 16.01 -4.47 12.01
CA PRO A 319 14.71 -4.10 12.55
C PRO A 319 14.71 -2.66 13.04
N LEU A 320 13.59 -1.96 12.86
CA LEU A 320 13.43 -0.64 13.45
C LEU A 320 13.14 -0.83 14.93
N THR A 321 13.85 -0.10 15.78
CA THR A 321 13.66 -0.16 17.23
C THR A 321 13.33 1.23 17.77
N PRO A 322 12.75 1.33 18.98
CA PRO A 322 12.55 2.60 19.65
C PRO A 322 13.83 3.38 19.96
N TYR A 323 14.98 2.69 19.92
CA TYR A 323 16.29 3.23 20.26
C TYR A 323 16.98 3.92 19.08
N GLY A 324 16.41 3.83 17.87
CA GLY A 324 16.98 4.44 16.67
C GLY A 324 18.30 3.78 16.28
N ALA A 325 19.32 4.59 16.01
CA ALA A 325 20.63 4.14 15.53
C ALA A 325 21.53 3.45 16.59
N ASP A 326 21.25 3.63 17.88
CA ASP A 326 21.99 2.97 18.95
C ASP A 326 21.36 1.60 19.27
N PRO A 327 22.05 0.48 19.01
CA PRO A 327 21.52 -0.86 19.25
C PRO A 327 21.53 -1.25 20.73
N THR A 328 22.00 -0.40 21.64
CA THR A 328 22.08 -0.76 23.06
C THR A 328 20.85 -0.29 23.83
N PRO A 329 20.15 -1.18 24.58
CA PRO A 329 19.05 -0.76 25.47
C PRO A 329 19.51 0.17 26.61
N ASN A 330 20.83 0.36 26.77
CA ASN A 330 21.46 1.29 27.70
C ASN A 330 21.85 2.63 27.07
N ALA A 331 21.45 2.88 25.81
CA ALA A 331 21.67 4.17 25.16
C ALA A 331 21.18 5.29 26.09
N PRO A 332 22.01 6.31 26.38
CA PRO A 332 21.64 7.34 27.32
C PRO A 332 20.33 8.01 26.85
N PRO A 333 19.43 8.38 27.78
CA PRO A 333 18.13 8.98 27.46
C PRO A 333 18.20 10.30 26.67
N ASN A 334 19.41 10.79 26.40
CA ASN A 334 19.74 12.04 25.69
C ASN A 334 19.91 11.90 24.17
N LEU A 335 19.68 10.73 23.55
CA LEU A 335 19.46 10.72 22.09
C LEU A 335 18.27 11.62 21.79
N ASP A 336 18.48 12.61 20.93
CA ASP A 336 17.40 13.49 20.52
C ASP A 336 16.34 12.67 19.74
N ASP A 337 15.09 13.13 19.76
CA ASP A 337 14.01 12.48 19.00
C ASP A 337 14.32 12.42 17.49
N PHE A 338 15.26 13.25 17.04
CA PHE A 338 15.74 13.30 15.68
C PHE A 338 16.49 12.02 15.31
N ASP A 339 17.46 11.58 16.12
CA ASP A 339 18.24 10.36 15.90
C ASP A 339 17.40 9.09 16.11
N ARG A 340 16.39 9.13 16.99
CA ARG A 340 15.47 7.99 17.19
C ARG A 340 14.52 7.75 16.01
N ALA A 341 14.28 8.76 15.19
CA ALA A 341 13.45 8.63 14.00
C ALA A 341 14.23 8.11 12.78
N GLU A 342 15.53 7.88 12.91
CA GLU A 342 16.40 7.41 11.85
C GLU A 342 16.29 5.89 11.64
N VAL A 343 16.22 5.47 10.37
CA VAL A 343 16.19 4.06 9.98
C VAL A 343 17.62 3.55 9.77
N ILE A 344 18.06 2.62 10.61
CA ILE A 344 19.39 2.01 10.51
C ILE A 344 19.61 1.35 9.15
N GLY A 345 20.83 1.49 8.62
CA GLY A 345 21.23 0.86 7.36
C GLY A 345 20.77 1.63 6.12
N THR A 346 20.24 2.85 6.31
CA THR A 346 19.85 3.73 5.21
C THR A 346 20.77 4.94 5.03
N ASP A 347 21.93 4.93 5.68
CA ASP A 347 22.96 5.96 5.52
C ASP A 347 23.40 6.14 4.07
N PRO A 348 23.86 7.35 3.69
CA PRO A 348 24.47 7.61 2.38
C PRO A 348 25.64 6.67 2.07
N GLN A 349 25.49 5.83 1.05
CA GLN A 349 26.53 4.93 0.53
C GLN A 349 27.22 5.58 -0.67
N PHE A 350 28.19 6.46 -0.43
CA PHE A 350 28.88 7.20 -1.52
C PHE A 350 29.71 6.31 -2.46
N ASN A 351 30.19 5.16 -1.96
CA ASN A 351 31.03 4.22 -2.70
C ASN A 351 30.25 3.09 -3.39
N GLU A 352 28.91 3.11 -3.32
CA GLU A 352 28.07 2.08 -3.92
C GLU A 352 28.17 2.12 -5.47
N PRO A 353 28.67 1.04 -6.12
CA PRO A 353 28.82 0.99 -7.57
C PRO A 353 27.48 1.11 -8.30
N ASN A 354 26.40 0.59 -7.74
CA ASN A 354 25.04 0.75 -8.26
C ASN A 354 24.16 1.52 -7.27
N PRO A 355 24.19 2.87 -7.31
CA PRO A 355 23.44 3.68 -6.37
C PRO A 355 21.94 3.69 -6.64
N THR A 356 21.45 3.01 -7.68
CA THR A 356 20.04 3.00 -8.04
C THR A 356 19.26 2.20 -7.01
N LEU A 357 18.16 2.77 -6.50
CA LEU A 357 17.20 2.03 -5.70
C LEU A 357 16.21 1.31 -6.61
N ASP A 358 15.85 0.08 -6.27
CA ASP A 358 14.67 -0.56 -6.86
C ASP A 358 13.42 0.21 -6.41
N PRO A 359 12.70 0.90 -7.32
CA PRO A 359 11.57 1.73 -6.94
C PRO A 359 10.39 0.93 -6.38
N TYR A 360 10.35 -0.38 -6.59
CA TYR A 360 9.34 -1.24 -6.02
C TYR A 360 9.80 -1.78 -4.65
N PHE A 361 10.94 -2.48 -4.59
CA PHE A 361 11.37 -3.14 -3.35
C PHE A 361 11.97 -2.18 -2.32
N GLU A 362 12.75 -1.21 -2.76
CA GLU A 362 13.34 -0.17 -1.91
C GLU A 362 12.48 1.11 -1.90
N GLY A 363 11.31 1.05 -2.54
CA GLY A 363 10.36 2.16 -2.67
C GLY A 363 9.80 2.69 -1.34
N TRP A 364 9.85 1.88 -0.27
CA TRP A 364 9.47 2.27 1.08
C TRP A 364 10.36 3.40 1.62
N GLN A 365 11.58 3.53 1.11
CA GLN A 365 12.53 4.58 1.49
C GLN A 365 12.18 5.94 0.88
N ALA A 366 11.21 6.02 -0.05
CA ALA A 366 10.90 7.25 -0.76
C ALA A 366 10.29 8.33 0.15
N PRO A 367 10.59 9.62 -0.07
CA PRO A 367 10.04 10.70 0.74
C PRO A 367 8.52 10.79 0.58
N GLY A 368 7.82 10.97 1.71
CA GLY A 368 6.36 11.02 1.77
C GLY A 368 5.66 9.66 1.79
N GLN A 369 6.42 8.56 1.90
CA GLN A 369 5.84 7.22 2.05
C GLN A 369 5.03 7.06 3.33
N TRP A 370 3.99 6.24 3.22
CA TRP A 370 3.20 5.75 4.34
C TRP A 370 3.53 4.28 4.55
N LEU A 371 3.84 3.94 5.80
CA LEU A 371 4.29 2.60 6.18
C LEU A 371 3.36 2.10 7.27
N LEU A 372 2.88 0.86 7.14
CA LEU A 372 2.17 0.15 8.20
C LEU A 372 3.12 -0.88 8.81
N ASP A 373 3.16 -0.99 10.13
CA ASP A 373 3.92 -2.01 10.84
C ASP A 373 3.02 -3.13 11.42
N PRO A 374 3.62 -4.25 11.90
CA PRO A 374 2.88 -5.38 12.47
C PRO A 374 2.10 -5.03 13.73
N SER A 375 2.42 -3.93 14.40
CA SER A 375 1.79 -3.46 15.63
C SER A 375 0.72 -2.40 15.39
N ASN A 376 0.17 -2.33 14.16
CA ASN A 376 -0.84 -1.37 13.70
C ASN A 376 -0.41 0.10 13.76
N ARG A 377 0.89 0.38 13.82
CA ARG A 377 1.38 1.75 13.82
C ARG A 377 1.60 2.19 12.39
N ILE A 378 1.26 3.44 12.15
CA ILE A 378 1.39 4.08 10.84
C ILE A 378 2.54 5.07 10.95
N HIS A 379 3.55 4.86 10.11
CA HIS A 379 4.73 5.72 10.00
C HIS A 379 4.68 6.52 8.72
N ARG A 380 5.31 7.69 8.73
CA ARG A 380 5.47 8.53 7.55
C ARG A 380 6.92 8.87 7.32
N VAL A 381 7.43 8.69 6.11
CA VAL A 381 8.81 9.06 5.77
C VAL A 381 8.89 10.56 5.49
N THR A 382 9.59 11.31 6.34
CA THR A 382 9.78 12.76 6.19
C THR A 382 11.01 13.07 5.34
N GLN A 383 12.10 12.36 5.61
CA GLN A 383 13.32 12.39 4.83
C GLN A 383 13.52 11.00 4.22
N GLY A 384 13.39 10.90 2.91
CA GLY A 384 13.56 9.63 2.19
C GLY A 384 14.76 9.67 1.26
N ARG A 385 14.92 8.59 0.49
CA ARG A 385 15.99 8.41 -0.50
C ARG A 385 15.38 8.16 -1.87
N ARG A 386 16.05 8.69 -2.89
CA ARG A 386 15.81 8.41 -4.33
C ARG A 386 16.92 7.56 -4.94
N ASN A 387 18.05 7.46 -4.25
CA ASN A 387 19.20 6.65 -4.60
C ASN A 387 19.99 6.32 -3.31
N LYS A 388 20.87 5.33 -3.36
CA LYS A 388 21.69 4.88 -2.23
C LYS A 388 22.74 5.91 -1.76
N ARG A 389 22.96 7.00 -2.50
CA ARG A 389 23.85 8.10 -2.07
C ARG A 389 23.14 9.16 -1.22
N GLN A 390 21.82 9.10 -1.13
CA GLN A 390 21.04 9.90 -0.20
C GLN A 390 20.88 9.12 1.11
N GLY A 391 20.38 9.78 2.15
CA GLY A 391 20.14 9.17 3.45
C GLY A 391 20.53 10.10 4.59
N PRO A 392 20.27 9.69 5.83
CA PRO A 392 19.49 8.51 6.19
C PRO A 392 17.98 8.70 5.92
N VAL A 393 17.21 7.61 5.90
CA VAL A 393 15.75 7.66 5.93
C VAL A 393 15.31 8.03 7.33
N ARG A 394 14.39 8.99 7.45
CA ARG A 394 13.81 9.42 8.72
C ARG A 394 12.30 9.36 8.69
N LEU A 395 11.75 8.84 9.77
CA LEU A 395 10.32 8.80 10.03
C LEU A 395 9.86 10.13 10.64
N ALA A 396 8.56 10.41 10.56
CA ALA A 396 7.95 11.59 11.17
C ALA A 396 7.98 11.54 12.69
N ARG A 397 8.02 10.33 13.24
CA ARG A 397 8.10 10.04 14.67
C ARG A 397 8.96 8.79 14.86
N PRO A 398 9.71 8.70 15.97
CA PRO A 398 10.39 7.48 16.34
C PRO A 398 9.40 6.34 16.59
N ILE A 399 9.88 5.10 16.47
CA ILE A 399 9.12 3.92 16.86
C ILE A 399 8.86 4.03 18.38
N PRO A 400 7.59 4.02 18.85
CA PRO A 400 7.34 4.07 20.27
C PRO A 400 7.74 2.74 20.92
N SER A 401 8.28 2.78 22.14
CA SER A 401 8.37 1.56 22.95
C SER A 401 6.98 1.12 23.37
N GLN A 402 6.72 -0.19 23.31
CA GLN A 402 5.47 -0.82 23.73
C GLN A 402 5.70 -1.65 24.97
N ALA A 403 4.68 -1.80 25.82
CA ALA A 403 4.75 -2.76 26.90
C ALA A 403 4.87 -4.19 26.32
N PRO A 404 5.60 -5.11 26.97
CA PRO A 404 5.72 -6.47 26.49
C PRO A 404 4.32 -7.06 26.38
N SER A 405 3.97 -7.58 25.20
CA SER A 405 2.62 -8.06 24.94
C SER A 405 2.63 -9.45 24.32
N SER A 406 2.13 -10.42 25.09
CA SER A 406 1.92 -11.77 24.58
C SER A 406 0.86 -11.84 23.47
N ALA A 407 0.09 -10.76 23.25
CA ALA A 407 -0.86 -10.63 22.15
C ALA A 407 -0.17 -10.31 20.83
N ILE A 408 0.97 -9.62 20.89
CA ILE A 408 1.78 -9.25 19.73
C ILE A 408 2.77 -10.37 19.43
N TRP A 409 3.40 -10.92 20.48
CA TRP A 409 4.38 -11.99 20.35
C TRP A 409 4.14 -13.09 21.38
N ASN A 410 3.85 -14.29 20.93
CA ASN A 410 3.58 -15.45 21.77
C ASN A 410 4.85 -16.29 21.99
N PRO A 411 5.50 -16.21 23.18
CA PRO A 411 6.70 -17.00 23.49
C PRO A 411 6.47 -18.50 23.46
N ALA A 412 5.24 -18.96 23.70
CA ALA A 412 4.92 -20.39 23.78
C ALA A 412 5.05 -21.09 22.42
N THR A 413 5.05 -20.32 21.33
CA THR A 413 5.16 -20.81 19.96
C THR A 413 6.56 -20.66 19.36
N ALA A 414 7.52 -20.08 20.07
CA ALA A 414 8.88 -19.89 19.57
C ALA A 414 9.67 -21.22 19.44
N GLU A 415 10.41 -21.36 18.34
CA GLU A 415 11.34 -22.48 18.13
C GLU A 415 12.44 -22.46 19.21
N GLY A 416 12.31 -23.33 20.21
CA GLY A 416 13.23 -23.39 21.36
C GLY A 416 12.53 -23.63 22.70
N GLY A 417 11.20 -23.60 22.72
CA GLY A 417 10.40 -23.74 23.94
C GLY A 417 10.00 -22.38 24.52
N PRO A 418 9.17 -22.36 25.57
CA PRO A 418 8.60 -21.13 26.07
C PRO A 418 9.69 -20.25 26.71
N TYR A 419 10.15 -19.25 25.96
CA TYR A 419 11.08 -18.25 26.45
C TYR A 419 10.28 -17.19 27.22
N PHE A 420 10.14 -17.37 28.53
CA PHE A 420 9.40 -16.44 29.40
C PHE A 420 10.26 -15.25 29.87
N ASP A 421 11.43 -15.03 29.27
CA ASP A 421 12.26 -13.89 29.60
C ASP A 421 11.56 -12.58 29.20
N PRO A 422 11.18 -11.72 30.15
CA PRO A 422 10.50 -10.46 29.85
C PRO A 422 11.31 -9.55 28.93
N ASP A 423 12.64 -9.59 29.00
CA ASP A 423 13.52 -8.73 28.19
C ASP A 423 13.54 -9.17 26.72
N ALA A 424 13.45 -10.48 26.47
CA ALA A 424 13.28 -11.01 25.12
C ALA A 424 11.89 -10.68 24.55
N ILE A 425 10.82 -10.86 25.34
CA ILE A 425 9.45 -10.47 24.91
C ILE A 425 9.42 -8.97 24.57
N GLN A 426 10.04 -8.13 25.40
CA GLN A 426 10.13 -6.69 25.18
C GLN A 426 10.85 -6.38 23.87
N THR A 427 12.01 -7.01 23.64
CA THR A 427 12.81 -6.82 22.42
C THR A 427 12.02 -7.22 21.17
N GLU A 428 11.37 -8.39 21.20
CA GLU A 428 10.53 -8.87 20.10
C GLU A 428 9.31 -7.98 19.85
N THR A 429 8.71 -7.41 20.90
CA THR A 429 7.54 -6.52 20.79
C THR A 429 7.92 -5.11 20.27
N ASP A 430 9.13 -4.64 20.60
CA ASP A 430 9.62 -3.32 20.21
C ASP A 430 10.16 -3.28 18.78
N GLU A 431 10.66 -4.40 18.27
CA GLU A 431 11.21 -4.52 16.93
C GLU A 431 10.14 -4.50 15.83
N VAL A 432 10.29 -3.57 14.88
CA VAL A 432 9.55 -3.60 13.62
C VAL A 432 10.39 -4.29 12.58
N ARG A 433 9.98 -5.51 12.22
CA ARG A 433 10.74 -6.42 11.35
C ARG A 433 10.25 -6.42 9.92
N SER A 434 9.01 -6.04 9.72
CA SER A 434 8.38 -5.91 8.42
C SER A 434 7.58 -4.61 8.32
N LEU A 435 7.37 -4.13 7.10
CA LEU A 435 6.53 -2.98 6.81
C LEU A 435 5.74 -3.20 5.54
N TRP A 436 4.51 -2.67 5.50
CA TRP A 436 3.69 -2.62 4.30
C TRP A 436 3.56 -1.21 3.77
N PHE A 437 3.65 -1.04 2.45
CA PHE A 437 3.68 0.26 1.79
C PHE A 437 3.18 0.21 0.35
N VAL A 438 2.93 1.39 -0.23
CA VAL A 438 2.61 1.54 -1.66
C VAL A 438 3.87 1.99 -2.39
N PRO A 439 4.54 1.14 -3.20
CA PRO A 439 5.71 1.52 -3.98
C PRO A 439 5.44 2.73 -4.89
N PRO A 440 6.40 3.65 -5.06
CA PRO A 440 6.27 4.80 -5.96
C PRO A 440 6.04 4.45 -7.43
N VAL A 441 6.40 3.23 -7.84
CA VAL A 441 6.21 2.71 -9.18
C VAL A 441 5.74 1.27 -9.06
N ASP A 442 4.62 0.95 -9.69
CA ASP A 442 4.15 -0.42 -9.79
C ASP A 442 5.04 -1.23 -10.77
N ARG A 443 4.72 -2.50 -10.92
CA ARG A 443 5.56 -3.41 -11.70
C ARG A 443 5.33 -3.32 -13.22
N ARG A 444 4.34 -2.54 -13.63
CA ARG A 444 4.08 -2.13 -15.03
C ARG A 444 4.74 -0.79 -15.34
N GLY A 445 5.43 -0.17 -14.38
CA GLY A 445 6.03 1.15 -14.54
C GLY A 445 5.07 2.31 -14.30
N VAL A 446 3.85 2.05 -13.82
CA VAL A 446 2.88 3.10 -13.48
C VAL A 446 3.32 3.78 -12.20
N SER A 447 3.42 5.11 -12.23
CA SER A 447 3.78 5.86 -11.03
C SER A 447 2.59 5.93 -10.07
N LEU A 448 2.83 5.56 -8.83
CA LEU A 448 1.89 5.66 -7.73
C LEU A 448 2.39 6.72 -6.75
N THR A 449 1.49 7.51 -6.18
CA THR A 449 1.81 8.36 -5.04
C THR A 449 1.03 7.85 -3.83
N PRO A 450 1.69 7.36 -2.76
CA PRO A 450 1.00 7.04 -1.51
C PRO A 450 0.35 8.32 -0.96
N VAL A 451 -0.93 8.25 -0.62
CA VAL A 451 -1.72 9.40 -0.18
C VAL A 451 -2.04 9.27 1.30
N TYR A 452 -2.58 8.13 1.70
CA TYR A 452 -3.07 7.92 3.05
C TYR A 452 -3.11 6.43 3.38
N VAL A 453 -2.87 6.09 4.65
CA VAL A 453 -3.07 4.75 5.20
C VAL A 453 -3.88 4.89 6.48
N THR A 454 -4.80 3.96 6.72
CA THR A 454 -5.54 3.88 7.98
C THR A 454 -5.81 2.44 8.37
N VAL A 455 -6.00 2.20 9.66
CA VAL A 455 -6.40 0.91 10.22
C VAL A 455 -7.71 1.11 10.98
N ARG A 456 -8.67 0.23 10.72
CA ARG A 456 -10.02 0.26 11.29
C ARG A 456 -10.46 -1.14 11.67
N ASP A 457 -11.22 -1.27 12.75
CA ASP A 457 -11.94 -2.52 13.05
C ASP A 457 -13.03 -2.71 11.99
N LEU A 458 -13.21 -3.95 11.51
CA LEU A 458 -14.24 -4.26 10.52
C LEU A 458 -15.64 -4.12 11.09
#